data_AF-A0A956KJP6-F1
#
_entry.id   AF-A0A956KJP6-F1
#
_cell.length_a   1.000
_cell.length_b   1.000
_cell.length_c   1.000
_cell.angle_alpha   90.00
_cell.angle_beta   90.00
_cell.angle_gamma   90.00
#
_symmetry.space_group_name_H-M   'P 1'
#
loop_
_entity.id
_entity.type
_entity.pdbx_description
1 polymer ?
#
loop_
_entity_poly.entity_id
_entity_poly.type
_entity_poly.pdbx_seq_one_letter_code
_entity_poly.pdbx_strand_id
1 'polypeptide(L)'
;MDDLERFLDLVRRDLGSDDARFEFGGRDPKGDERVWTTIPGTSGWRVVALFSAPIDDQLGKLGRLKALLESFASIGDRLYSDRPRVVPPAASREVDDALGVLAERANALRAVVIDEDSPVLWGSSEAPRGPEDVETALWIGELADSAVQFADSSEGFDLDLAALVQLDVPALSEALAAVESRKLRERLLRKLPQIREFGPHRSTDDWRVHFLTCRAIAAVRHAPERHEQVEDGLGWLARDFGGIYH
;
A
#
# COMPACT_ATOMS: atom_id res chain seq x y z
N MET A 1 12.20 -26.81 -5.60
CA MET A 1 10.98 -27.17 -4.88
C MET A 1 10.81 -26.13 -3.80
N ASP A 2 9.84 -25.25 -4.03
CA ASP A 2 9.56 -24.06 -3.23
C ASP A 2 9.05 -24.46 -1.83
N ASP A 3 9.29 -23.64 -0.81
CA ASP A 3 8.84 -23.94 0.56
C ASP A 3 7.31 -23.95 0.68
N LEU A 4 6.63 -23.20 -0.21
CA LEU A 4 5.18 -23.25 -0.37
C LEU A 4 4.69 -24.62 -0.86
N GLU A 5 5.36 -25.19 -1.88
CA GLU A 5 5.05 -26.53 -2.39
C GLU A 5 5.27 -27.59 -1.31
N ARG A 6 6.39 -27.50 -0.58
CA ARG A 6 6.69 -28.44 0.53
C ARG A 6 5.64 -28.41 1.62
N PHE A 7 5.12 -27.22 1.94
CA PHE A 7 4.05 -27.10 2.92
C PHE A 7 2.75 -27.73 2.42
N LEU A 8 2.35 -27.50 1.16
CA LEU A 8 1.15 -28.13 0.60
C LEU A 8 1.29 -29.66 0.56
N ASP A 9 2.47 -30.18 0.22
CA ASP A 9 2.75 -31.61 0.27
C ASP A 9 2.68 -32.16 1.71
N LEU A 10 3.14 -31.39 2.70
CA LEU A 10 3.01 -31.75 4.11
C LEU A 10 1.55 -31.79 4.55
N VAL A 11 0.76 -30.78 4.18
CA VAL A 11 -0.70 -30.73 4.44
C VAL A 11 -1.38 -31.96 3.84
N ARG A 12 -1.09 -32.29 2.57
CA ARG A 12 -1.65 -33.48 1.91
C ARG A 12 -1.32 -34.76 2.66
N ARG A 13 -0.06 -34.93 3.03
CA ARG A 13 0.43 -36.13 3.73
C ARG A 13 -0.14 -36.26 5.15
N ASP A 14 -0.18 -35.18 5.91
CA ASP A 14 -0.55 -35.22 7.34
C ASP A 14 -2.07 -35.29 7.55
N LEU A 15 -2.84 -34.61 6.69
CA LEU A 15 -4.30 -34.67 6.73
C LEU A 15 -4.89 -35.85 5.93
N GLY A 16 -4.06 -36.52 5.10
CA GLY A 16 -4.51 -37.53 4.16
C GLY A 16 -5.47 -36.96 3.12
N SER A 17 -5.20 -35.74 2.64
CA SER A 17 -6.03 -35.08 1.63
C SER A 17 -5.54 -35.41 0.23
N ASP A 18 -6.46 -35.43 -0.73
CA ASP A 18 -6.13 -35.70 -2.14
C ASP A 18 -5.34 -34.53 -2.74
N ASP A 19 -5.74 -33.32 -2.36
CA ASP A 19 -5.14 -32.06 -2.79
C ASP A 19 -5.05 -31.06 -1.63
N ALA A 20 -4.14 -30.11 -1.75
CA ALA A 20 -4.03 -28.96 -0.86
C ALA A 20 -3.59 -27.74 -1.67
N ARG A 21 -4.21 -26.59 -1.40
CA ARG A 21 -3.93 -25.35 -2.11
C ARG A 21 -4.08 -24.13 -1.22
N PHE A 22 -3.44 -23.06 -1.65
CA PHE A 22 -3.70 -21.72 -1.13
C PHE A 22 -4.81 -21.06 -1.96
N GLU A 23 -5.73 -20.39 -1.30
CA GLU A 23 -6.75 -19.57 -1.92
C GLU A 23 -6.66 -18.13 -1.40
N PHE A 24 -6.86 -17.16 -2.29
CA PHE A 24 -6.91 -15.75 -1.95
C PHE A 24 -8.34 -15.20 -2.17
N GLY A 25 -8.93 -14.67 -1.10
CA GLY A 25 -10.25 -14.04 -1.12
C GLY A 25 -11.42 -15.00 -1.36
N GLY A 26 -12.53 -14.44 -1.85
CA GLY A 26 -13.76 -15.19 -2.14
C GLY A 26 -14.59 -15.54 -0.90
N ARG A 27 -15.72 -16.23 -1.13
CA ARG A 27 -16.57 -16.75 -0.05
C ARG A 27 -15.89 -17.93 0.64
N ASP A 28 -16.18 -18.11 1.92
CA ASP A 28 -15.71 -19.25 2.69
C ASP A 28 -16.05 -20.57 1.99
N PRO A 29 -15.09 -21.50 1.86
CA PRO A 29 -15.34 -22.81 1.29
C PRO A 29 -16.42 -23.54 2.09
N LYS A 30 -17.44 -24.02 1.38
CA LYS A 30 -18.53 -24.85 1.93
C LYS A 30 -18.40 -26.27 1.38
N GLY A 31 -18.91 -27.23 2.13
CA GLY A 31 -18.85 -28.66 1.77
C GLY A 31 -18.21 -29.47 2.89
N ASP A 32 -18.55 -30.75 2.96
CA ASP A 32 -18.01 -31.69 3.94
C ASP A 32 -16.75 -32.42 3.46
N GLU A 33 -16.40 -32.22 2.19
CA GLU A 33 -15.24 -32.74 1.47
C GLU A 33 -13.99 -31.84 1.56
N ARG A 34 -13.98 -30.86 2.47
CA ARG A 34 -12.88 -29.90 2.60
C ARG A 34 -12.67 -29.42 4.04
N VAL A 35 -11.42 -29.10 4.37
CA VAL A 35 -11.04 -28.43 5.62
C VAL A 35 -10.17 -27.24 5.28
N TRP A 36 -10.42 -26.10 5.92
CA TRP A 36 -9.69 -24.89 5.63
C TRP A 36 -9.53 -23.99 6.86
N THR A 37 -8.54 -23.12 6.82
CA THR A 37 -8.37 -22.05 7.82
C THR A 37 -7.62 -20.88 7.20
N THR A 38 -7.83 -19.69 7.76
CA THR A 38 -7.10 -18.48 7.38
C THR A 38 -5.65 -18.56 7.85
N ILE A 39 -4.74 -18.00 7.06
CA ILE A 39 -3.32 -17.94 7.41
C ILE A 39 -3.09 -16.69 8.28
N PRO A 40 -2.56 -16.83 9.51
CA PRO A 40 -2.29 -15.69 10.39
C PRO A 40 -1.36 -14.66 9.73
N GLY A 41 -1.56 -13.38 10.03
CA GLY A 41 -0.72 -12.29 9.51
C GLY A 41 -0.96 -11.95 8.03
N THR A 42 -1.82 -12.68 7.32
CA THR A 42 -2.14 -12.40 5.91
C THR A 42 -3.61 -11.99 5.76
N SER A 43 -3.88 -10.88 5.09
CA SER A 43 -5.25 -10.47 4.78
C SER A 43 -5.75 -11.23 3.56
N GLY A 44 -6.71 -12.15 3.77
CA GLY A 44 -7.46 -12.80 2.71
C GLY A 44 -6.90 -14.11 2.17
N TRP A 45 -5.73 -14.57 2.63
CA TRP A 45 -5.23 -15.90 2.27
C TRP A 45 -5.77 -16.99 3.22
N ARG A 46 -6.04 -18.15 2.65
CA ARG A 46 -6.41 -19.37 3.37
C ARG A 46 -5.75 -20.59 2.76
N VAL A 47 -5.50 -21.59 3.58
CA VAL A 47 -5.11 -22.93 3.12
C VAL A 47 -6.34 -23.82 3.12
N VAL A 48 -6.51 -24.58 2.04
CA VAL A 48 -7.64 -25.49 1.84
C VAL A 48 -7.11 -26.87 1.51
N ALA A 49 -7.47 -27.87 2.33
CA ALA A 49 -7.27 -29.29 2.05
C ALA A 49 -8.55 -29.88 1.47
N LEU A 50 -8.44 -30.59 0.35
CA LEU A 50 -9.56 -31.14 -0.40
C LEU A 50 -9.54 -32.67 -0.35
N PHE A 51 -10.73 -33.27 -0.22
CA PHE A 51 -10.92 -34.70 -0.14
C PHE A 51 -11.91 -35.15 -1.21
N SER A 52 -11.70 -36.36 -1.72
CA SER A 52 -12.54 -37.00 -2.74
C SER A 52 -13.85 -37.53 -2.16
N ALA A 53 -13.94 -37.64 -0.83
CA ALA A 53 -15.11 -38.07 -0.09
C ALA A 53 -15.37 -37.16 1.13
N PRO A 54 -16.61 -37.13 1.66
CA PRO A 54 -16.93 -36.47 2.92
C PRO A 54 -15.99 -36.90 4.06
N ILE A 55 -15.65 -35.94 4.91
CA ILE A 55 -14.72 -36.13 6.02
C ILE A 55 -15.47 -36.50 7.29
N ASP A 56 -15.18 -37.66 7.87
CA ASP A 56 -15.81 -38.11 9.12
C ASP A 56 -15.35 -37.30 10.37
N ASP A 57 -14.07 -36.88 10.42
CA ASP A 57 -13.50 -36.08 11.52
C ASP A 57 -12.97 -34.72 11.04
N GLN A 58 -13.89 -33.80 10.76
CA GLN A 58 -13.54 -32.46 10.29
C GLN A 58 -12.81 -31.63 11.36
N LEU A 59 -13.24 -31.73 12.62
CA LEU A 59 -12.68 -30.93 13.71
C LEU A 59 -11.24 -31.35 14.02
N GLY A 60 -10.94 -32.65 14.04
CA GLY A 60 -9.58 -33.14 14.22
C GLY A 60 -8.65 -32.73 13.09
N LYS A 61 -9.11 -32.82 11.83
CA LYS A 61 -8.34 -32.36 10.67
C LYS A 61 -8.12 -30.84 10.68
N LEU A 62 -9.11 -30.05 11.09
CA LEU A 62 -8.96 -28.61 11.25
C LEU A 62 -7.94 -28.25 12.33
N GLY A 63 -7.95 -28.97 13.45
CA GLY A 63 -6.97 -28.80 14.53
C GLY A 63 -5.54 -29.07 14.04
N ARG A 64 -5.33 -30.15 13.28
CA ARG A 64 -4.03 -30.46 12.67
C ARG A 64 -3.58 -29.40 11.67
N LEU A 65 -4.48 -28.94 10.80
CA LEU A 65 -4.17 -27.88 9.83
C LEU A 65 -3.68 -26.59 10.52
N LYS A 66 -4.32 -26.21 11.64
CA LYS A 66 -3.90 -25.06 12.44
C LYS A 66 -2.52 -25.26 13.07
N ALA A 67 -2.25 -26.44 13.64
CA ALA A 67 -0.94 -26.75 14.22
C ALA A 67 0.18 -26.74 13.16
N LEU A 68 -0.10 -27.20 11.94
CA LEU A 68 0.83 -27.12 10.81
C LEU A 68 1.12 -25.67 10.43
N LEU A 69 0.10 -24.80 10.37
CA LEU A 69 0.31 -23.39 10.09
C LEU A 69 1.13 -22.67 11.16
N GLU A 70 0.87 -22.96 12.44
CA GLU A 70 1.65 -22.39 13.55
C GLU A 70 3.13 -22.78 13.44
N SER A 71 3.42 -24.00 13.02
CA SER A 71 4.79 -24.50 12.82
C SER A 71 5.49 -23.87 11.60
N PHE A 72 4.73 -23.27 10.69
CA PHE A 72 5.20 -22.68 9.43
C PHE A 72 4.79 -21.21 9.30
N ALA A 73 4.99 -20.42 10.36
CA ALA A 73 4.61 -19.01 10.40
C ALA A 73 5.19 -18.16 9.24
N SER A 74 6.36 -18.52 8.70
CA SER A 74 7.02 -17.81 7.59
C SER A 74 6.32 -17.93 6.23
N ILE A 75 5.31 -18.80 6.11
CA ILE A 75 4.50 -18.94 4.88
C ILE A 75 3.67 -17.67 4.62
N GLY A 76 3.21 -17.02 5.69
CA GLY A 76 2.44 -15.79 5.59
C GLY A 76 3.20 -14.69 4.85
N ASP A 77 4.47 -14.50 5.20
CA ASP A 77 5.33 -13.46 4.62
C ASP A 77 5.55 -13.65 3.11
N ARG A 78 5.69 -14.92 2.67
CA ARG A 78 5.84 -15.23 1.24
C ARG A 78 4.56 -15.01 0.45
N LEU A 79 3.43 -15.51 0.94
CA LEU A 79 2.14 -15.33 0.29
C LEU A 79 1.69 -13.86 0.25
N TYR A 80 2.12 -13.05 1.23
CA TYR A 80 1.92 -11.62 1.18
C TYR A 80 2.63 -10.99 -0.03
N SER A 81 3.86 -11.44 -0.33
CA SER A 81 4.63 -10.99 -1.49
C SER A 81 4.01 -11.43 -2.82
N ASP A 82 3.40 -12.61 -2.85
CA ASP A 82 2.76 -13.22 -4.04
C ASP A 82 1.25 -12.94 -4.14
N ARG A 83 0.73 -11.98 -3.37
CA ARG A 83 -0.67 -11.57 -3.45
C ARG A 83 -1.01 -11.26 -4.92
N PRO A 84 -2.07 -11.88 -5.50
CA PRO A 84 -2.53 -11.54 -6.84
C PRO A 84 -2.82 -10.05 -6.89
N ARG A 85 -1.93 -9.30 -7.53
CA ARG A 85 -2.20 -7.90 -7.85
C ARG A 85 -3.26 -7.94 -8.94
N VAL A 86 -4.37 -7.24 -8.74
CA VAL A 86 -5.27 -6.94 -9.85
C VAL A 86 -4.40 -6.26 -10.88
N VAL A 87 -4.10 -6.97 -11.98
CA VAL A 87 -3.37 -6.40 -13.09
C VAL A 87 -4.24 -5.25 -13.56
N PRO A 88 -3.76 -3.99 -13.47
CA PRO A 88 -4.50 -2.89 -14.06
C PRO A 88 -4.80 -3.27 -15.52
N PRO A 89 -5.97 -2.93 -16.06
CA PRO A 89 -6.25 -3.12 -17.48
C PRO A 89 -5.05 -2.64 -18.31
N ALA A 90 -4.74 -3.29 -19.44
CA ALA A 90 -3.59 -2.92 -20.26
C ALA A 90 -3.52 -1.39 -20.53
N ALA A 91 -4.68 -0.77 -20.73
CA ALA A 91 -4.82 0.68 -20.87
C ALA A 91 -4.26 1.49 -19.68
N SER A 92 -4.47 1.07 -18.43
CA SER A 92 -3.92 1.77 -17.26
C SER A 92 -2.39 1.70 -17.23
N ARG A 93 -1.79 0.57 -17.63
CA ARG A 93 -0.32 0.46 -17.74
C ARG A 93 0.22 1.34 -18.85
N GLU A 94 -0.45 1.37 -20.01
CA GLU A 94 -0.05 2.26 -21.11
C GLU A 94 -0.08 3.74 -20.69
N VAL A 95 -1.07 4.14 -19.89
CA VAL A 95 -1.13 5.49 -19.29
C VAL A 95 0.05 5.72 -18.33
N ASP A 96 0.30 4.80 -17.40
CA ASP A 96 1.40 4.93 -16.42
C ASP A 96 2.77 5.01 -17.14
N ASP A 97 3.01 4.19 -18.16
CA ASP A 97 4.22 4.21 -18.98
C ASP A 97 4.38 5.53 -19.75
N ALA A 98 3.29 6.02 -20.36
CA ALA A 98 3.29 7.31 -21.05
C ALA A 98 3.57 8.47 -20.08
N LEU A 99 3.07 8.40 -18.84
CA LEU A 99 3.36 9.36 -17.78
C LEU A 99 4.82 9.27 -17.32
N GLY A 100 5.42 8.08 -17.29
CA GLY A 100 6.85 7.90 -17.07
C GLY A 100 7.69 8.65 -18.10
N VAL A 101 7.40 8.45 -19.40
CA VAL A 101 8.07 9.16 -20.50
C VAL A 101 7.85 10.68 -20.41
N LEU A 102 6.65 11.11 -20.02
CA LEU A 102 6.35 12.53 -19.83
C LEU A 102 7.17 13.15 -18.70
N ALA A 103 7.24 12.48 -17.53
CA ALA A 103 8.01 12.93 -16.39
C ALA A 103 9.50 13.07 -16.74
N GLU A 104 10.07 12.07 -17.43
CA GLU A 104 11.45 12.11 -17.92
C GLU A 104 11.70 13.30 -18.87
N ARG A 105 10.82 13.49 -19.86
CA ARG A 105 10.97 14.58 -20.84
C ARG A 105 10.78 15.96 -20.24
N ALA A 106 9.91 16.08 -19.24
CA ALA A 106 9.68 17.32 -18.51
C ALA A 106 10.73 17.57 -17.42
N ASN A 107 11.64 16.62 -17.18
CA ASN A 107 12.55 16.63 -16.02
C ASN A 107 11.79 16.84 -14.69
N ALA A 108 10.61 16.24 -14.58
CA ALA A 108 9.75 16.29 -13.41
C ALA A 108 10.01 15.09 -12.50
N LEU A 109 9.82 15.27 -11.18
CA LEU A 109 9.92 14.17 -10.23
C LEU A 109 8.83 13.12 -10.45
N ARG A 110 7.62 13.56 -10.78
CA ARG A 110 6.46 12.72 -11.12
C ARG A 110 5.54 13.44 -12.10
N ALA A 111 4.88 12.66 -12.94
CA ALA A 111 3.66 13.02 -13.65
C ALA A 111 2.49 12.17 -13.14
N VAL A 112 1.33 12.78 -12.96
CA VAL A 112 0.08 12.14 -12.51
C VAL A 112 -1.11 12.68 -13.27
N VAL A 113 -2.17 11.88 -13.40
CA VAL A 113 -3.48 12.32 -13.91
C VAL A 113 -4.50 12.11 -12.80
N ILE A 114 -5.11 13.20 -12.38
CA ILE A 114 -6.18 13.21 -11.38
C ILE A 114 -7.46 13.67 -12.05
N ASP A 115 -8.58 13.13 -11.59
CA ASP A 115 -9.88 13.70 -11.88
C ASP A 115 -10.06 14.99 -11.06
N GLU A 116 -10.77 16.00 -11.59
CA GLU A 116 -10.97 17.27 -10.88
C GLU A 116 -12.05 17.17 -9.80
N ASP A 117 -13.10 16.38 -10.04
CA ASP A 117 -14.32 16.37 -9.22
C ASP A 117 -14.51 15.08 -8.41
N SER A 118 -13.83 13.99 -8.77
CA SER A 118 -13.92 12.70 -8.07
C SER A 118 -12.60 12.34 -7.40
N PRO A 119 -12.56 11.44 -6.40
CA PRO A 119 -11.31 11.05 -5.74
C PRO A 119 -10.36 10.24 -6.65
N VAL A 120 -10.63 10.09 -7.94
CA VAL A 120 -9.94 9.15 -8.83
C VAL A 120 -8.57 9.67 -9.25
N LEU A 121 -7.53 8.88 -8.97
CA LEU A 121 -6.21 8.99 -9.60
C LEU A 121 -6.16 8.03 -10.79
N TRP A 122 -6.20 8.59 -12.00
CA TRP A 122 -6.30 7.84 -13.24
C TRP A 122 -4.97 7.18 -13.63
N GLY A 123 -3.84 7.85 -13.40
CA GLY A 123 -2.51 7.32 -13.72
C GLY A 123 -1.39 8.03 -12.99
N SER A 124 -0.24 7.36 -12.88
CA SER A 124 0.98 7.89 -12.27
C SER A 124 2.23 7.33 -12.94
N SER A 125 3.25 8.16 -13.08
CA SER A 125 4.62 7.75 -13.41
C SER A 125 5.33 6.93 -12.30
N GLU A 126 4.67 6.72 -11.15
CA GLU A 126 5.18 5.84 -10.08
C GLU A 126 4.99 4.35 -10.41
N ALA A 127 6.09 3.60 -10.39
CA ALA A 127 6.09 2.16 -10.65
C ALA A 127 6.90 1.39 -9.57
N PRO A 128 6.26 0.49 -8.79
CA PRO A 128 4.82 0.27 -8.71
C PRO A 128 4.11 1.44 -8.01
N ARG A 129 2.91 1.83 -8.45
CA ARG A 129 2.08 2.80 -7.73
C ARG A 129 1.52 2.21 -6.44
N GLY A 130 1.36 3.05 -5.43
CA GLY A 130 0.62 2.68 -4.22
C GLY A 130 -0.92 2.70 -4.43
N PRO A 131 -1.69 2.32 -3.40
CA PRO A 131 -3.15 2.24 -3.46
C PRO A 131 -3.87 3.59 -3.26
N GLU A 132 -3.13 4.69 -3.09
CA GLU A 132 -3.69 5.99 -2.74
C GLU A 132 -4.56 6.58 -3.87
N ASP A 133 -5.66 7.20 -3.47
CA ASP A 133 -6.53 8.00 -4.33
C ASP A 133 -6.26 9.51 -4.09
N VAL A 134 -7.00 10.39 -4.78
CA VAL A 134 -6.78 11.84 -4.67
C VAL A 134 -7.11 12.37 -3.28
N GLU A 135 -8.17 11.87 -2.64
CA GLU A 135 -8.50 12.22 -1.24
C GLU A 135 -7.36 11.82 -0.28
N THR A 136 -6.77 10.65 -0.52
CA THR A 136 -5.63 10.16 0.25
C THR A 136 -4.41 11.06 0.06
N ALA A 137 -4.09 11.38 -1.19
CA ALA A 137 -3.01 12.29 -1.52
C ALA A 137 -3.23 13.70 -0.91
N LEU A 138 -4.47 14.20 -0.91
CA LEU A 138 -4.83 15.49 -0.32
C LEU A 138 -4.45 15.57 1.16
N TRP A 139 -4.92 14.63 1.98
CA TRP A 139 -4.65 14.71 3.41
C TRP A 139 -3.18 14.41 3.74
N ILE A 140 -2.49 13.60 2.93
CA ILE A 140 -1.03 13.39 3.05
C ILE A 140 -0.29 14.70 2.71
N GLY A 141 -0.69 15.39 1.65
CA GLY A 141 -0.16 16.69 1.25
C GLY A 141 -0.31 17.73 2.36
N GLU A 142 -1.51 17.84 2.93
CA GLU A 142 -1.76 18.75 4.06
C GLU A 142 -0.95 18.40 5.33
N LEU A 143 -0.70 17.12 5.58
CA LEU A 143 0.18 16.70 6.67
C LEU A 143 1.62 17.14 6.39
N ALA A 144 2.09 17.00 5.15
CA ALA A 144 3.41 17.43 4.73
C ALA A 144 3.56 18.95 4.77
N ASP A 145 2.56 19.73 4.35
CA ASP A 145 2.55 21.18 4.51
C ASP A 145 2.58 21.59 5.98
N SER A 146 1.82 20.90 6.85
CA SER A 146 1.86 21.16 8.30
C SER A 146 3.24 20.90 8.90
N ALA A 147 3.97 19.92 8.37
CA ALA A 147 5.33 19.58 8.78
C ALA A 147 6.35 20.63 8.31
N VAL A 148 6.25 21.07 7.05
CA VAL A 148 7.10 22.13 6.49
C VAL A 148 6.88 23.45 7.23
N GLN A 149 5.63 23.87 7.41
CA GLN A 149 5.31 25.10 8.16
C GLN A 149 5.85 25.08 9.58
N PHE A 150 5.83 23.91 10.23
CA PHE A 150 6.41 23.77 11.57
C PHE A 150 7.94 23.91 11.54
N ALA A 151 8.62 23.25 10.60
CA ALA A 151 10.07 23.35 10.43
C ALA A 151 10.51 24.79 10.12
N ASP A 152 9.81 25.49 9.23
CA ASP A 152 10.09 26.90 8.89
C ASP A 152 9.93 27.83 10.09
N SER A 153 9.00 27.52 11.00
CA SER A 153 8.76 28.29 12.22
C SER A 153 9.67 27.92 13.40
N SER A 154 10.41 26.81 13.30
CA SER A 154 11.20 26.24 14.39
C SER A 154 12.68 26.30 14.04
N GLU A 155 13.39 27.32 14.54
CA GLU A 155 14.81 27.52 14.25
C GLU A 155 15.65 26.27 14.59
N GLY A 156 16.38 25.76 13.59
CA GLY A 156 17.31 24.64 13.76
C GLY A 156 16.64 23.26 13.89
N PHE A 157 15.34 23.15 13.64
CA PHE A 157 14.63 21.87 13.67
C PHE A 157 14.22 21.45 12.25
N ASP A 158 14.84 20.38 11.74
CA ASP A 158 14.47 19.77 10.47
C ASP A 158 13.57 18.53 10.70
N LEU A 159 12.43 18.48 10.02
CA LEU A 159 11.45 17.41 10.14
C LEU A 159 11.38 16.62 8.82
N ASP A 160 12.27 15.63 8.67
CA ASP A 160 12.28 14.75 7.50
C ASP A 160 11.17 13.68 7.58
N LEU A 161 10.02 13.98 6.98
CA LEU A 161 8.90 13.03 6.91
C LEU A 161 9.25 11.72 6.20
N ALA A 162 10.16 11.75 5.22
CA ALA A 162 10.56 10.55 4.49
C ALA A 162 11.40 9.59 5.35
N ALA A 163 12.18 10.14 6.29
CA ALA A 163 12.85 9.34 7.31
C ALA A 163 11.84 8.84 8.37
N LEU A 164 10.96 9.72 8.85
CA LEU A 164 10.02 9.40 9.94
C LEU A 164 8.99 8.33 9.55
N VAL A 165 8.48 8.33 8.31
CA VAL A 165 7.47 7.36 7.86
C VAL A 165 7.97 5.91 7.90
N GLN A 166 9.30 5.71 7.87
CA GLN A 166 9.90 4.38 7.89
C GLN A 166 10.07 3.81 9.30
N LEU A 167 10.05 4.66 10.33
CA LEU A 167 10.24 4.25 11.72
C LEU A 167 9.06 3.42 12.23
N ASP A 168 9.33 2.42 13.08
CA ASP A 168 8.29 1.75 13.84
C ASP A 168 7.67 2.69 14.89
N VAL A 169 6.56 2.28 15.51
CA VAL A 169 5.81 3.17 16.42
C VAL A 169 6.65 3.63 17.62
N PRO A 170 7.45 2.76 18.29
CA PRO A 170 8.35 3.19 19.36
C PRO A 170 9.39 4.22 18.90
N ALA A 171 10.14 3.94 17.83
CA ALA A 171 11.18 4.83 17.32
C ALA A 171 10.60 6.15 16.80
N LEU A 172 9.41 6.10 16.17
CA LEU A 172 8.69 7.29 15.75
C LEU A 172 8.28 8.16 16.95
N SER A 173 7.83 7.55 18.05
CA SER A 173 7.49 8.29 19.26
C SER A 173 8.68 8.96 19.92
N GLU A 174 9.84 8.31 19.90
CA GLU A 174 11.08 8.90 20.39
C GLU A 174 11.53 10.06 19.51
N ALA A 175 11.56 9.86 18.19
CA ALA A 175 11.96 10.88 17.21
C ALA A 175 11.07 12.14 17.30
N LEU A 176 9.76 11.96 17.54
CA LEU A 176 8.82 13.06 17.65
C LEU A 176 8.76 13.70 19.04
N ALA A 177 9.51 13.21 20.04
CA ALA A 177 9.48 13.76 21.40
C ALA A 177 9.93 15.23 21.46
N ALA A 178 10.84 15.64 20.57
CA ALA A 178 11.34 17.00 20.46
C ALA A 178 10.39 17.95 19.70
N VAL A 179 9.33 17.44 19.04
CA VAL A 179 8.36 18.28 18.35
C VAL A 179 7.49 19.00 19.38
N GLU A 180 7.67 20.31 19.54
CA GLU A 180 6.96 21.12 20.54
C GLU A 180 5.44 21.18 20.28
N SER A 181 5.04 21.20 19.01
CA SER A 181 3.63 21.21 18.61
C SER A 181 2.97 19.88 18.95
N ARG A 182 2.27 19.84 20.10
CA ARG A 182 1.50 18.67 20.54
C ARG A 182 0.51 18.18 19.46
N LYS A 183 -0.19 19.11 18.81
CA LYS A 183 -1.17 18.78 17.75
C LYS A 183 -0.50 18.12 16.55
N LEU A 184 0.64 18.63 16.10
CA LEU A 184 1.38 18.05 14.97
C LEU A 184 1.95 16.68 15.36
N ARG A 185 2.57 16.57 16.53
CA ARG A 185 3.11 15.32 17.06
C ARG A 185 2.06 14.22 17.13
N GLU A 186 0.89 14.49 17.70
CA GLU A 186 -0.23 13.54 17.76
C GLU A 186 -0.73 13.16 16.36
N ARG A 187 -0.80 14.13 15.44
CA ARG A 187 -1.22 13.87 14.04
C ARG A 187 -0.21 12.97 13.32
N LEU A 188 1.10 13.22 13.44
CA LEU A 188 2.17 12.44 12.84
C LEU A 188 2.21 11.01 13.39
N LEU A 189 2.16 10.85 14.72
CA LEU A 189 2.14 9.53 15.38
C LEU A 189 0.98 8.66 14.90
N ARG A 190 -0.19 9.26 14.69
CA ARG A 190 -1.36 8.53 14.23
C ARG A 190 -1.30 8.21 12.74
N LYS A 191 -0.76 9.12 11.92
CA LYS A 191 -0.90 9.06 10.46
C LYS A 191 0.27 8.40 9.75
N LEU A 192 1.51 8.62 10.17
CA LEU A 192 2.67 8.03 9.50
C LEU A 192 2.65 6.49 9.44
N PRO A 193 2.20 5.76 10.49
CA PRO A 193 2.06 4.31 10.39
C PRO A 193 1.07 3.87 9.31
N GLN A 194 -0.03 4.61 9.11
CA GLN A 194 -1.02 4.34 8.06
C GLN A 194 -0.44 4.64 6.67
N ILE A 195 0.29 5.76 6.53
CA ILE A 195 0.95 6.13 5.26
C ILE A 195 1.94 5.04 4.85
N ARG A 196 2.75 4.54 5.80
CA ARG A 196 3.75 3.51 5.52
C ARG A 196 3.15 2.27 4.86
N GLU A 197 1.93 1.88 5.24
CA GLU A 197 1.23 0.71 4.69
C GLU A 197 0.94 0.85 3.18
N PHE A 198 0.90 2.07 2.65
CA PHE A 198 0.67 2.32 1.23
C PHE A 198 1.91 2.12 0.35
N GLY A 199 3.10 2.24 0.94
CA GLY A 199 4.37 2.21 0.20
C GLY A 199 5.44 1.31 0.80
N PRO A 200 5.17 0.02 1.11
CA PRO A 200 6.21 -0.87 1.61
C PRO A 200 7.38 -1.09 0.63
N HIS A 201 7.18 -0.72 -0.63
CA HIS A 201 8.18 -0.78 -1.71
C HIS A 201 9.00 0.50 -1.85
N ARG A 202 8.61 1.60 -1.20
CA ARG A 202 9.24 2.91 -1.36
C ARG A 202 10.49 3.04 -0.49
N SER A 203 11.59 3.48 -1.10
CA SER A 203 12.78 3.94 -0.38
C SER A 203 12.56 5.31 0.27
N THR A 204 13.53 5.81 1.04
CA THR A 204 13.51 7.18 1.58
C THR A 204 13.34 8.23 0.48
N ASP A 205 14.06 8.09 -0.63
CA ASP A 205 13.99 9.07 -1.72
C ASP A 205 12.64 9.00 -2.43
N ASP A 206 12.09 7.79 -2.62
CA ASP A 206 10.74 7.60 -3.16
C ASP A 206 9.68 8.23 -2.25
N TRP A 207 9.82 8.10 -0.93
CA TRP A 207 8.92 8.76 0.02
C TRP A 207 9.02 10.28 -0.05
N ARG A 208 10.23 10.82 -0.21
CA ARG A 208 10.44 12.27 -0.40
C ARG A 208 9.67 12.77 -1.63
N VAL A 209 9.83 12.08 -2.76
CA VAL A 209 9.11 12.37 -4.00
C VAL A 209 7.60 12.20 -3.84
N HIS A 210 7.17 11.17 -3.12
CA HIS A 210 5.75 10.90 -2.86
C HIS A 210 5.11 12.01 -2.03
N PHE A 211 5.74 12.47 -0.94
CA PHE A 211 5.23 13.60 -0.16
C PHE A 211 5.14 14.88 -0.99
N LEU A 212 6.14 15.18 -1.83
CA LEU A 212 6.08 16.32 -2.76
C LEU A 212 4.94 16.19 -3.77
N THR A 213 4.70 14.98 -4.29
CA THR A 213 3.60 14.70 -5.22
C THR A 213 2.25 14.93 -4.55
N CYS A 214 2.07 14.44 -3.32
CA CYS A 214 0.84 14.65 -2.55
C CYS A 214 0.60 16.14 -2.22
N ARG A 215 1.65 16.91 -1.91
CA ARG A 215 1.58 18.37 -1.74
C ARG A 215 1.14 19.06 -3.03
N ALA A 216 1.72 18.68 -4.18
CA ALA A 216 1.33 19.23 -5.48
C ALA A 216 -0.13 18.93 -5.83
N ILE A 217 -0.59 17.68 -5.60
CA ILE A 217 -2.00 17.30 -5.78
C ILE A 217 -2.90 18.16 -4.88
N ALA A 218 -2.50 18.37 -3.62
CA ALA A 218 -3.26 19.21 -2.70
C ALA A 218 -3.35 20.67 -3.16
N ALA A 219 -2.23 21.25 -3.61
CA ALA A 219 -2.19 22.61 -4.12
C ALA A 219 -3.08 22.79 -5.36
N VAL A 220 -3.01 21.85 -6.32
CA VAL A 220 -3.84 21.88 -7.54
C VAL A 220 -5.33 21.78 -7.20
N ARG A 221 -5.72 20.91 -6.26
CA ARG A 221 -7.14 20.77 -5.85
C ARG A 221 -7.68 21.97 -5.08
N HIS A 222 -6.85 22.63 -4.29
CA HIS A 222 -7.27 23.83 -3.54
C HIS A 222 -7.38 25.08 -4.43
N ALA A 223 -6.69 25.09 -5.58
CA ALA A 223 -6.68 26.20 -6.53
C ALA A 223 -6.58 25.68 -7.97
N PRO A 224 -7.64 25.04 -8.52
CA PRO A 224 -7.61 24.40 -9.83
C PRO A 224 -7.31 25.39 -10.98
N GLU A 225 -7.59 26.68 -10.79
CA GLU A 225 -7.25 27.74 -11.74
C GLU A 225 -5.73 28.02 -11.84
N ARG A 226 -4.93 27.50 -10.90
CA ARG A 226 -3.47 27.67 -10.87
C ARG A 226 -2.77 26.51 -11.57
N HIS A 227 -2.63 26.68 -12.88
CA HIS A 227 -1.98 25.72 -13.75
C HIS A 227 -0.46 25.62 -13.59
N GLU A 228 0.21 26.58 -12.94
CA GLU A 228 1.66 26.54 -12.76
C GLU A 228 2.08 27.32 -11.51
N GLN A 229 2.98 26.76 -10.73
CA GLN A 229 3.58 27.43 -9.59
C GLN A 229 4.95 26.85 -9.28
N VAL A 230 5.88 27.72 -8.89
CA VAL A 230 7.24 27.35 -8.44
C VAL A 230 7.52 28.12 -7.15
N GLU A 231 7.78 27.38 -6.09
CA GLU A 231 8.13 27.88 -4.75
C GLU A 231 9.39 27.16 -4.24
N ASP A 232 9.93 27.63 -3.13
CA ASP A 232 11.07 26.98 -2.49
C ASP A 232 10.72 25.54 -2.08
N GLY A 233 11.31 24.57 -2.77
CA GLY A 233 11.14 23.15 -2.50
C GLY A 233 9.86 22.51 -3.06
N LEU A 234 9.04 23.23 -3.83
CA LEU A 234 7.87 22.65 -4.51
C LEU A 234 7.57 23.38 -5.83
N GLY A 235 7.32 22.63 -6.90
CA GLY A 235 6.81 23.20 -8.14
C GLY A 235 5.91 22.22 -8.87
N TRP A 236 4.91 22.73 -9.58
CA TRP A 236 3.99 21.94 -10.40
C TRP A 236 3.58 22.67 -11.66
N LEU A 237 3.22 21.87 -12.66
CA LEU A 237 2.58 22.29 -13.89
C LEU A 237 1.37 21.39 -14.12
N ALA A 238 0.17 21.96 -14.04
CA ALA A 238 -1.11 21.33 -14.31
C ALA A 238 -1.67 21.81 -15.66
N ARG A 239 -2.26 20.89 -16.41
CA ARG A 239 -2.95 21.18 -17.66
C ARG A 239 -4.24 20.39 -17.70
N ASP A 240 -5.30 21.03 -18.17
CA ASP A 240 -6.57 20.36 -18.36
C ASP A 240 -6.52 19.57 -19.65
N PHE A 241 -6.97 18.32 -19.60
CA PHE A 241 -7.11 17.48 -20.78
C PHE A 241 -8.60 17.25 -21.02
N GLY A 242 -9.19 18.07 -21.90
CA GLY A 242 -10.46 17.89 -22.61
C GLY A 242 -11.65 17.28 -21.85
N GLY A 243 -12.70 18.08 -21.64
CA GLY A 243 -14.01 17.61 -21.19
C GLY A 243 -14.58 16.51 -22.10
N ILE A 244 -14.42 15.25 -21.69
CA ILE A 244 -15.14 14.10 -22.24
C ILE A 244 -16.61 14.08 -21.80
N TYR A 245 -17.01 15.02 -20.94
CA TYR A 245 -18.38 15.26 -20.51
C TYR A 245 -18.89 16.60 -21.07
N HIS A 246 -19.16 16.65 -22.38
CA HIS A 246 -19.98 17.69 -22.99
C HIS A 246 -21.08 17.06 -23.85
#